data_AF-A0A7I7TF78-F1
#
_entry.id   AF-A0A7I7TF78-F1
#
_cell.length_a   1.000
_cell.length_b   1.000
_cell.length_c   1.000
_cell.angle_alpha   90.00
_cell.angle_beta   90.00
_cell.angle_gamma   90.00
#
_symmetry.space_group_name_H-M   'P 1'
#
loop_
_entity.id
_entity.type
_entity.pdbx_description
1 polymer ?
#
loop_
_entity_poly.entity_id
_entity_poly.type
_entity_poly.pdbx_seq_one_letter_code
_entity_poly.pdbx_strand_id
1 'polypeptide(L)' 'MPYRSAISGRYISKAAAARHPNTSVRESPGSNSGSGTHYRSAGTGQYVPASEAAKHPKTTLREKG' A
#
# COMPACT_ATOMS: atom_id res chain seq x y z
N MET A 1 -10.71 8.20 -6.78
CA MET A 1 -9.62 7.79 -5.87
C MET A 1 -8.80 6.69 -6.51
N PRO A 2 -7.47 6.84 -6.59
CA PRO A 2 -6.58 5.78 -7.05
C PRO A 2 -6.51 4.63 -6.02
N TYR A 3 -6.21 3.43 -6.50
CA TYR A 3 -5.83 2.30 -5.66
C TYR A 3 -4.41 1.90 -6.02
N ARG A 4 -3.64 1.36 -5.08
CA ARG A 4 -2.25 0.95 -5.31
C ARG A 4 -2.04 -0.49 -4.86
N SER A 5 -1.36 -1.28 -5.67
CA SER A 5 -0.99 -2.64 -5.32
C SER A 5 0.15 -2.64 -4.32
N ALA A 6 0.02 -3.39 -3.24
CA ALA A 6 1.08 -3.56 -2.24
C ALA A 6 2.23 -4.45 -2.74
N ILE A 7 1.93 -5.36 -3.66
CA ILE A 7 2.91 -6.28 -4.22
C ILE A 7 3.84 -5.54 -5.20
N SER A 8 3.26 -4.78 -6.12
CA SER A 8 4.01 -4.16 -7.22
C SER A 8 4.23 -2.65 -7.04
N GLY A 9 3.54 -2.01 -6.09
CA GLY A 9 3.51 -0.56 -5.99
C GLY A 9 2.83 0.14 -7.18
N ARG A 10 2.19 -0.61 -8.08
CA ARG A 10 1.56 -0.03 -9.26
C ARG A 10 0.16 0.48 -8.93
N TYR A 11 -0.23 1.61 -9.51
CA TYR A 11 -1.62 2.04 -9.45
C TYR A 11 -2.51 1.06 -10.21
N ILE A 12 -3.62 0.68 -9.59
CA ILE A 12 -4.59 -0.27 -10.10
C ILE A 12 -5.99 0.36 -10.09
N SER A 13 -6.88 -0.22 -10.89
CA SER A 13 -8.28 0.22 -10.94
C SER A 13 -9.05 -0.23 -9.69
N LYS A 14 -10.18 0.41 -9.42
CA LYS A 14 -11.11 0.00 -8.35
C LYS A 14 -11.56 -1.46 -8.49
N ALA A 15 -11.78 -1.92 -9.73
CA ALA A 15 -12.16 -3.30 -9.99
C ALA A 15 -11.02 -4.27 -9.64
N ALA A 16 -9.78 -3.92 -9.95
CA ALA A 16 -8.60 -4.72 -9.57
C ALA A 16 -8.40 -4.74 -8.05
N ALA A 17 -8.62 -3.61 -7.36
CA ALA A 17 -8.61 -3.56 -5.90
C ALA A 17 -9.71 -4.44 -5.28
N ALA A 18 -10.92 -4.43 -5.86
CA ALA A 18 -12.02 -5.28 -5.40
C ALA A 18 -11.73 -6.78 -5.59
N ARG A 19 -10.96 -7.16 -6.62
CA ARG A 19 -10.49 -8.54 -6.82
C ARG A 19 -9.37 -8.94 -5.86
N HIS A 20 -8.63 -7.96 -5.33
CA HIS A 20 -7.47 -8.19 -4.48
C HIS A 20 -7.49 -7.30 -3.22
N PRO A 21 -8.55 -7.38 -2.39
CA PRO A 21 -8.75 -6.46 -1.28
C PRO A 21 -7.62 -6.51 -0.24
N ASN A 22 -6.99 -7.67 -0.07
CA ASN A 22 -5.90 -7.87 0.90
C ASN A 22 -4.54 -7.32 0.42
N THR A 23 -4.42 -6.95 -0.85
CA THR A 23 -3.15 -6.48 -1.44
C THR A 23 -3.32 -5.17 -2.19
N SER A 24 -4.44 -4.47 -2.00
CA SER A 24 -4.73 -3.18 -2.60
C SER A 24 -5.00 -2.14 -1.53
N VAL A 25 -4.25 -1.04 -1.57
CA VAL A 25 -4.47 0.13 -0.72
C VAL A 25 -5.38 1.11 -1.46
N ARG A 26 -6.34 1.69 -0.75
CA ARG A 26 -7.09 2.85 -1.24
C ARG A 26 -6.26 4.11 -0.97
N GLU A 27 -5.78 4.75 -2.03
CA GLU A 27 -5.05 6.01 -1.92
C GLU A 27 -6.05 7.15 -1.81
N SER A 28 -5.92 7.96 -0.75
CA SER A 28 -6.61 9.23 -0.67
C SER A 28 -5.71 10.30 -1.32
N PRO A 29 -6.26 11.24 -2.11
CA PRO A 29 -5.51 12.41 -2.57
C PRO A 29 -5.23 13.31 -1.35
N GLY A 30 -4.17 12.98 -0.61
CA GLY A 30 -3.69 13.69 0.56
C GLY A 30 -2.20 13.47 0.62
N SER A 31 -1.46 14.55 0.41
CA SER A 31 -0.01 14.69 0.36
C SER A 31 0.80 13.51 0.93
N ASN A 32 1.49 12.79 0.04
CA ASN A 32 2.73 12.10 0.40
C ASN A 32 3.80 13.16 0.66
N SER A 33 3.69 13.88 1.78
CA SER A 33 4.68 14.89 2.19
C SER A 33 5.80 14.31 3.06
N GLY A 34 5.92 12.98 3.14
CA GLY A 34 6.97 12.29 3.89
C GLY A 34 8.11 11.84 2.99
N SER A 35 9.26 12.49 3.11
CA SER A 35 10.54 12.11 2.47
C SER A 35 11.17 10.86 3.12
N GLY A 36 10.40 9.81 3.36
CA GLY A 36 10.82 8.60 4.09
C GLY A 36 10.39 7.30 3.40
N THR A 37 11.15 6.22 3.63
CA THR A 37 10.68 4.87 3.27
C THR A 37 9.63 4.43 4.30
N HIS A 38 8.36 4.42 3.92
CA HIS A 38 7.26 3.98 4.77
C HIS A 38 6.73 2.63 4.31
N TYR A 39 6.14 1.88 5.24
CA TYR A 39 5.44 0.64 4.93
C TYR A 39 3.99 0.75 5.38
N ARG A 40 3.06 0.36 4.51
CA ARG A 40 1.61 0.40 4.76
C ARG A 40 1.00 -0.97 4.56
N SER A 41 0.18 -1.44 5.50
CA SER A 41 -0.64 -2.64 5.31
C SER A 41 -1.73 -2.37 4.27
N ALA A 42 -1.89 -3.30 3.34
CA ALA A 42 -2.86 -3.21 2.26
C ALA A 42 -4.28 -3.55 2.71
N GLY A 43 -4.42 -4.48 3.64
CA GLY A 43 -5.73 -4.87 4.17
C GLY A 43 -6.33 -3.82 5.11
N THR A 44 -5.50 -3.17 5.92
CA THR A 44 -5.97 -2.21 6.95
C THR A 44 -5.65 -0.76 6.63
N GLY A 45 -4.76 -0.50 5.67
CA GLY A 45 -4.25 0.83 5.40
C GLY A 45 -3.36 1.39 6.51
N GLN A 46 -2.97 0.61 7.53
CA GLN A 46 -2.19 1.12 8.66
C GLN A 46 -0.70 1.20 8.32
N TYR A 47 0.02 2.18 8.85
CA TYR A 47 1.48 2.20 8.77
C TYR A 47 2.04 1.08 9.65
N VAL A 48 2.98 0.31 9.10
CA VAL A 48 3.63 -0.81 9.77
C VAL A 48 5.15 -0.61 9.74
N PRO A 49 5.89 -1.16 10.71
CA PRO A 49 7.34 -1.10 10.69
C PRO A 49 7.94 -2.01 9.60
N ALA A 50 9.18 -1.75 9.22
CA ALA A 50 9.91 -2.51 8.20
C ALA A 50 10.01 -4.01 8.52
N SER A 51 10.14 -4.36 9.80
CA SER A 51 10.18 -5.75 10.27
C SER A 51 8.87 -6.49 9.97
N GLU A 52 7.74 -5.82 10.12
CA GLU A 52 6.43 -6.40 9.84
C GLU A 52 6.16 -6.46 8.32
N ALA A 53 6.62 -5.47 7.58
CA ALA A 53 6.60 -5.50 6.12
C ALA A 53 7.47 -6.61 5.54
N ALA A 54 8.60 -6.92 6.16
CA ALA A 54 9.46 -8.04 5.76
C ALA A 54 8.78 -9.41 5.98
N LYS A 55 7.95 -9.55 7.02
CA LYS A 55 7.14 -10.76 7.24
C LYS A 55 5.96 -10.86 6.27
N HIS A 56 5.43 -9.72 5.84
CA HIS A 56 4.22 -9.63 5.02
C HIS A 56 4.40 -8.92 3.68
N PRO A 57 5.40 -9.29 2.86
CA PRO A 57 5.79 -8.53 1.67
C PRO A 57 4.71 -8.46 0.58
N LYS A 58 3.73 -9.37 0.61
CA LYS A 58 2.61 -9.40 -0.35
C LYS A 58 1.45 -8.50 0.06
N THR A 59 1.30 -8.21 1.35
CA THR A 59 0.19 -7.44 1.92
C THR A 59 0.67 -6.13 2.54
N THR A 60 1.96 -5.80 2.41
CA THR A 60 2.50 -4.51 2.82
C THR A 60 3.14 -3.79 1.64
N LEU A 61 2.80 -2.53 1.51
CA LEU A 61 3.21 -1.64 0.45
C LEU A 61 4.43 -0.85 0.93
N ARG A 62 5.52 -0.94 0.17
CA ARG A 62 6.71 -0.12 0.41
C ARG A 62 6.59 1.18 -0.36
N GLU A 63 6.48 2.27 0.37
CA GLU A 63 6.46 3.64 -0.13
C GLU A 63 7.89 4.16 0.00
N LYS A 64 8.52 4.51 -1.12
CA LYS A 64 9.75 5.29 -1.12
C LYS A 64 9.35 6.68 -1.59
N GLY A 65 9.54 7.69 -0.71
CA GLY A 65 9.40 9.10 -1.08
C GLY A 65 10.42 9.50 -2.13
#